data_AF-A0A833FKG8-F1
#
_entry.id   AF-A0A833FKG8-F1
#
_cell.length_a   1.000
_cell.length_b   1.000
_cell.length_c   1.000
_cell.angle_alpha   90.00
_cell.angle_beta   90.00
_cell.angle_gamma   90.00
#
_symmetry.space_group_name_H-M   'P 1'
#
loop_
_entity.id
_entity.type
_entity.pdbx_description
1 polymer ?
#
loop_
_entity_poly.entity_id
_entity_poly.type
_entity_poly.pdbx_seq_one_letter_code
_entity_poly.pdbx_strand_id
1 'polypeptide(L)'
;MRLKMLIGMSGPDFTVDPGDVTEHFSKKEAARLIRAGYAEEAPPVERKKPETKQEWDEERAMLLAENEQLKADALAFAERETALLSQVETLTSFKDSVTAAVHVIHPPVETIVTEDNRETRG
;
A
#
# COMPACT_ATOMS: atom_id res chain seq x y z
N MET A 1 4.20 -7.71 -8.62
CA MET A 1 5.31 -7.38 -9.56
C MET A 1 6.20 -8.60 -9.56
N ARG A 2 6.62 -9.07 -10.73
CA ARG A 2 7.43 -10.28 -10.83
C ARG A 2 8.90 -9.95 -10.62
N LEU A 3 9.55 -10.72 -9.76
CA LEU A 3 10.97 -10.59 -9.46
C LEU A 3 11.68 -11.89 -9.77
N LYS A 4 12.87 -11.81 -10.38
CA LYS A 4 13.83 -12.90 -10.37
C LYS A 4 14.72 -12.73 -9.14
N MET A 5 14.66 -13.67 -8.21
CA MET A 5 15.45 -13.62 -6.99
C MET A 5 16.92 -13.94 -7.29
N LEU A 6 17.86 -13.17 -6.72
CA LEU A 6 19.30 -13.45 -6.82
C LEU A 6 19.83 -14.17 -5.57
N ILE A 7 19.07 -14.12 -4.48
CA ILE A 7 19.37 -14.78 -3.21
C ILE A 7 18.16 -15.61 -2.76
N GLY A 8 18.44 -16.66 -1.99
CA GLY A 8 17.39 -17.49 -1.39
C GLY A 8 16.74 -16.77 -0.21
N MET A 9 15.43 -16.91 -0.05
CA MET A 9 14.67 -16.30 1.04
C MET A 9 13.49 -17.19 1.41
N SER A 10 13.32 -17.45 2.71
CA SER A 10 12.16 -18.16 3.25
C SER A 10 11.32 -17.23 4.12
N GLY A 11 10.04 -17.15 3.82
CA GLY A 11 9.02 -16.51 4.63
C GLY A 11 8.09 -17.55 5.29
N PRO A 12 7.06 -17.09 6.03
CA PRO A 12 6.10 -17.97 6.69
C PRO A 12 5.34 -18.89 5.73
N ASP A 13 4.98 -18.37 4.55
CA ASP A 13 4.10 -19.06 3.59
C ASP A 13 4.77 -19.29 2.22
N PHE A 14 6.06 -18.98 2.10
CA PHE A 14 6.78 -19.12 0.84
C PHE A 14 8.26 -19.40 1.06
N THR A 15 8.88 -20.06 0.09
CA THR A 15 10.34 -20.16 -0.03
C THR A 15 10.67 -19.89 -1.48
N VAL A 16 11.68 -19.05 -1.69
CA VAL A 16 12.18 -18.71 -3.02
C VAL A 16 13.67 -18.98 -3.05
N ASP A 17 14.11 -19.73 -4.05
CA ASP A 17 15.51 -20.05 -4.25
C ASP A 17 16.19 -19.01 -5.17
N PRO A 18 17.53 -18.90 -5.14
CA PRO A 18 18.25 -18.10 -6.11
C PRO A 18 17.92 -18.53 -7.54
N GLY A 19 17.46 -17.58 -8.36
CA GLY A 19 17.05 -17.80 -9.75
C GLY A 19 15.54 -17.92 -9.94
N ASP A 20 14.77 -18.14 -8.88
CA ASP A 20 13.31 -18.27 -8.97
C ASP A 20 12.63 -16.97 -9.36
N VAL A 21 11.52 -17.09 -10.09
CA VAL A 21 10.65 -15.97 -10.41
C VAL A 21 9.42 -16.00 -9.50
N THR A 22 9.20 -14.92 -8.77
CA THR A 22 8.16 -14.83 -7.74
C THR A 22 7.34 -13.54 -7.81
N GLU A 23 6.11 -13.60 -7.30
CA GLU A 23 5.17 -12.47 -7.17
C GLU A 23 4.78 -12.17 -5.72
N HIS A 24 5.40 -12.84 -4.74
CA HIS A 24 5.03 -12.73 -3.32
C HIS A 24 5.24 -11.34 -2.70
N PHE A 25 6.01 -10.48 -3.35
CA PHE A 25 6.37 -9.16 -2.83
C PHE A 25 5.49 -8.05 -3.41
N SER A 26 5.04 -7.15 -2.54
CA SER A 26 4.36 -5.92 -2.98
C SER A 26 5.30 -5.07 -3.86
N LYS A 27 4.75 -4.17 -4.69
CA LYS A 27 5.57 -3.27 -5.54
C LYS A 27 6.63 -2.49 -4.74
N LYS A 28 6.29 -2.05 -3.52
CA LYS A 28 7.22 -1.31 -2.65
C LYS A 28 8.35 -2.21 -2.14
N GLU A 29 8.05 -3.44 -1.76
CA GLU A 29 9.06 -4.41 -1.31
C GLU A 29 9.94 -4.88 -2.46
N ALA A 30 9.34 -5.17 -3.60
CA ALA A 30 10.03 -5.52 -4.83
C ALA A 30 11.06 -4.45 -5.22
N ALA A 31 10.67 -3.16 -5.17
CA ALA A 31 11.59 -2.05 -5.44
C ALA A 31 12.74 -1.96 -4.42
N ARG A 32 12.49 -2.29 -3.14
CA ARG A 32 13.53 -2.35 -2.11
C ARG A 32 14.50 -3.49 -2.36
N LEU A 33 14.00 -4.68 -2.72
CA LEU A 33 14.82 -5.86 -3.01
C LEU A 33 15.72 -5.63 -4.22
N ILE A 34 15.20 -5.02 -5.28
CA ILE A 34 15.99 -4.67 -6.47
C ILE A 34 17.07 -3.64 -6.10
N ARG A 35 16.70 -2.57 -5.39
CA ARG A 35 17.67 -1.53 -4.99
C ARG A 35 18.79 -2.08 -4.11
N ALA A 36 18.49 -3.06 -3.27
CA ALA A 36 19.46 -3.73 -2.42
C ALA A 36 20.33 -4.77 -3.16
N GLY A 37 20.02 -5.06 -4.44
CA GLY A 37 20.74 -6.06 -5.23
C GLY A 37 20.36 -7.52 -4.90
N TYR A 38 19.21 -7.74 -4.27
CA TYR A 38 18.73 -9.09 -3.90
C TYR A 38 17.82 -9.72 -4.94
N ALA A 39 17.30 -8.93 -5.87
CA ALA A 39 16.43 -9.38 -6.94
C ALA A 39 16.61 -8.50 -8.17
N GLU A 40 16.18 -9.01 -9.32
CA GLU A 40 16.04 -8.27 -10.57
C GLU A 40 14.57 -8.27 -11.00
N GLU A 41 14.18 -7.28 -11.80
CA GLU A 41 12.86 -7.31 -12.42
C GLU A 41 12.80 -8.52 -13.37
N ALA A 42 11.81 -9.39 -13.17
CA ALA A 42 11.69 -10.56 -14.02
C ALA A 42 11.35 -10.13 -15.46
N PRO A 43 11.81 -10.87 -16.47
CA PRO A 43 11.40 -10.63 -17.84
C PRO A 43 9.86 -10.61 -17.93
N PRO A 44 9.27 -9.71 -18.73
CA PRO A 44 7.86 -9.79 -19.06
C PRO A 44 7.53 -11.21 -19.51
N VAL A 45 6.44 -11.77 -19.00
CA VAL A 45 5.95 -13.04 -19.56
C VAL A 45 5.59 -12.75 -21.00
N GLU A 46 6.37 -13.27 -21.94
CA GLU A 46 6.01 -13.27 -23.33
C GLU A 46 4.74 -14.13 -23.45
N ARG A 47 3.58 -13.46 -23.52
CA ARG A 47 2.35 -14.13 -23.96
C ARG A 47 2.66 -14.60 -25.39
N LYS A 48 2.71 -15.91 -25.60
CA LYS A 48 2.87 -16.48 -26.94
C LYS A 48 1.80 -15.84 -27.82
N LYS A 49 2.23 -15.19 -28.88
CA LYS A 49 1.32 -14.56 -29.84
C LYS A 49 0.45 -15.68 -30.42
N PRO A 50 -0.89 -15.58 -30.36
CA PRO A 50 -1.74 -16.61 -30.95
C PRO A 50 -1.42 -16.75 -32.44
N GLU A 51 -1.24 -17.99 -32.87
CA GLU A 51 -0.76 -18.37 -34.21
C GLU A 51 -1.93 -18.55 -35.17
N THR A 52 -3.13 -18.80 -34.66
CA THR A 52 -4.35 -18.99 -35.45
C THR A 52 -5.41 -17.92 -35.18
N LYS A 53 -6.28 -17.68 -36.16
CA LYS A 53 -7.41 -16.74 -36.02
C LYS A 53 -8.35 -17.15 -34.88
N GLN A 54 -8.55 -18.45 -34.67
CA GLN A 54 -9.39 -18.96 -33.60
C GLN A 54 -8.81 -18.60 -32.22
N GLU A 55 -7.50 -18.81 -32.02
CA GLU A 55 -6.83 -18.41 -30.77
C GLU A 55 -6.88 -16.89 -30.55
N TRP A 56 -6.82 -16.09 -31.62
CA TRP A 56 -7.02 -14.64 -31.54
C TRP A 56 -8.43 -14.26 -31.09
N ASP A 57 -9.46 -14.92 -31.62
CA ASP A 57 -10.85 -14.66 -31.27
C ASP A 57 -11.13 -15.09 -29.81
N GLU A 58 -10.54 -16.20 -29.36
CA GLU A 58 -10.60 -16.70 -27.98
C GLU A 58 -9.87 -15.76 -26.99
N GLU A 59 -8.62 -15.35 -27.29
CA GLU A 59 -7.88 -14.41 -26.44
C GLU A 59 -8.60 -13.05 -26.38
N ARG A 60 -9.16 -12.58 -27.50
CA ARG A 60 -9.94 -11.34 -27.52
C ARG A 60 -11.19 -11.44 -26.65
N ALA A 61 -11.90 -12.55 -26.68
CA ALA A 61 -13.07 -12.76 -25.83
C ALA A 61 -12.68 -12.77 -24.34
N MET A 62 -11.59 -13.47 -23.98
CA MET A 62 -11.07 -13.48 -22.61
C MET A 62 -10.65 -12.08 -22.14
N LEU A 63 -9.90 -11.34 -22.95
CA LEU A 63 -9.45 -9.98 -22.63
C LEU A 63 -10.61 -9.00 -22.48
N LEU A 64 -11.69 -9.16 -23.26
CA LEU A 64 -12.88 -8.33 -23.12
C LEU A 64 -13.60 -8.62 -21.80
N ALA A 65 -13.76 -9.90 -21.44
CA ALA A 65 -14.36 -10.31 -20.18
C ALA A 65 -13.53 -9.85 -18.97
N GLU A 66 -12.20 -10.00 -19.02
CA GLU A 66 -11.29 -9.52 -17.98
C GLU A 66 -11.37 -8.00 -17.83
N ASN A 67 -11.42 -7.24 -18.94
CA ASN A 67 -11.59 -5.79 -18.89
C ASN A 67 -12.94 -5.37 -18.28
N GLU A 68 -14.01 -6.11 -18.54
CA GLU A 68 -15.31 -5.83 -17.94
C GLU A 68 -15.29 -6.08 -16.44
N GLN A 69 -14.70 -7.20 -16.00
CA GLN A 69 -14.53 -7.50 -14.58
C GLN A 69 -13.67 -6.45 -13.87
N LEU A 70 -12.52 -6.07 -14.45
CA LEU A 70 -11.64 -5.06 -13.86
C LEU A 70 -12.32 -3.69 -13.73
N LYS A 71 -13.20 -3.33 -14.67
CA LYS A 71 -14.00 -2.10 -14.56
C LYS A 71 -15.03 -2.19 -13.43
N ALA A 72 -15.69 -3.34 -13.29
CA ALA A 72 -16.64 -3.56 -12.20
C ALA A 72 -15.94 -3.48 -10.83
N ASP A 73 -14.77 -4.13 -10.70
CA ASP A 73 -13.97 -4.11 -9.48
C ASP A 73 -13.47 -2.70 -9.16
N ALA A 74 -13.02 -1.94 -10.16
CA ALA A 74 -12.58 -0.55 -9.97
C ALA A 74 -13.71 0.35 -9.45
N LEU A 75 -14.94 0.17 -9.96
CA LEU A 75 -16.12 0.89 -9.45
C LEU A 75 -16.43 0.48 -8.01
N ALA A 76 -16.43 -0.81 -7.70
CA ALA A 76 -16.69 -1.31 -6.36
C ALA A 76 -15.64 -0.80 -5.34
N PHE A 77 -14.37 -0.72 -5.75
CA PHE A 77 -13.33 -0.13 -4.91
C PHE A 77 -13.51 1.37 -4.70
N ALA A 78 -13.91 2.13 -5.72
CA ALA A 78 -14.21 3.56 -5.59
C ALA A 78 -15.38 3.81 -4.63
N GLU A 79 -16.45 3.00 -4.71
CA GLU A 79 -17.57 3.07 -3.77
C GLU A 79 -17.13 2.76 -2.34
N ARG A 80 -16.30 1.72 -2.15
CA ARG A 80 -15.75 1.39 -0.84
C ARG A 80 -14.84 2.49 -0.29
N GLU A 81 -14.04 3.12 -1.14
CA GLU A 81 -13.16 4.23 -0.76
C GLU A 81 -13.96 5.45 -0.30
N THR A 82 -15.02 5.83 -1.03
CA THR A 82 -15.90 6.92 -0.61
C THR A 82 -16.61 6.64 0.71
N ALA A 83 -17.07 5.41 0.95
CA ALA A 83 -17.64 5.01 2.22
C ALA A 83 -16.63 5.10 3.38
N LEU A 84 -15.39 4.66 3.15
CA LEU A 84 -14.32 4.76 4.15
C LEU A 84 -13.96 6.22 4.47
N LEU A 85 -13.89 7.09 3.46
CA LEU A 85 -13.64 8.53 3.66
C LEU A 85 -14.72 9.17 4.52
N SER A 86 -16.00 8.86 4.29
CA SER A 86 -17.11 9.35 5.12
C SER A 86 -17.02 8.86 6.57
N GLN A 87 -16.61 7.61 6.80
CA GLN A 87 -16.38 7.10 8.15
C GLN A 87 -15.23 7.83 8.86
N VAL A 88 -14.13 8.08 8.15
CA VAL A 88 -12.97 8.82 8.69
C VAL A 88 -13.38 10.24 9.07
N GLU A 89 -14.18 10.92 8.25
CA GLU A 89 -14.69 12.27 8.55
C GLU A 89 -15.55 12.26 9.82
N THR A 90 -16.48 11.31 9.93
CA THR A 90 -17.35 11.16 11.10
C THR A 90 -16.55 10.91 12.38
N LEU A 91 -15.57 10.01 12.32
CA LEU A 91 -14.70 9.70 13.46
C LEU A 91 -13.80 10.87 13.83
N THR A 92 -13.36 11.67 12.86
CA THR A 92 -12.57 12.88 13.10
C THR A 92 -13.40 13.93 13.83
N SER A 93 -14.62 14.20 13.37
CA SER A 93 -15.53 15.12 14.06
C SER A 93 -15.88 14.65 15.48
N PHE A 94 -16.11 13.35 15.67
CA PHE A 94 -16.33 12.77 16.99
C PHE A 94 -15.12 12.95 17.90
N LYS A 95 -13.91 12.65 17.40
CA LYS A 95 -12.65 12.86 18.12
C LYS A 95 -12.49 14.31 18.55
N ASP A 96 -12.77 15.27 17.67
CA ASP A 96 -12.64 16.70 17.96
C ASP A 96 -13.62 17.13 19.06
N SER A 97 -14.87 16.65 19.01
CA SER A 97 -15.88 16.89 20.04
C SER A 97 -15.47 16.32 21.41
N VAL A 98 -14.99 15.08 21.44
CA VAL A 98 -14.48 14.44 22.68
C VAL A 98 -13.27 15.19 23.21
N THR A 99 -12.35 15.60 22.33
CA THR A 99 -11.16 16.37 22.72
C THR A 99 -11.55 17.70 23.33
N ALA A 100 -12.49 18.43 22.73
CA ALA A 100 -13.02 19.68 23.27
C ALA A 100 -13.66 19.47 24.66
N ALA A 101 -14.50 18.43 24.82
CA ALA A 101 -15.11 18.11 26.10
C ALA A 101 -14.07 17.76 27.18
N VAL A 102 -13.03 17.00 26.83
CA VAL A 102 -11.93 16.69 27.75
C VAL A 102 -11.17 17.96 28.17
N HIS A 103 -10.91 18.89 27.25
CA HIS A 103 -10.24 20.16 27.58
C HIS A 103 -11.07 21.05 28.51
N VAL A 104 -12.41 20.96 28.46
CA VAL A 104 -13.29 21.66 29.41
C VAL A 104 -13.19 21.06 30.82
N ILE A 105 -13.11 19.72 30.92
CA ILE A 105 -13.05 19.03 32.22
C ILE A 105 -11.64 19.08 32.81
N HIS A 106 -10.62 18.95 31.97
CA HIS A 106 -9.20 18.97 32.32
C HIS A 106 -8.52 20.01 31.43
N PRO A 107 -8.48 21.30 31.85
CA PRO A 107 -7.74 22.30 31.12
C PRO A 107 -6.26 21.89 31.04
N PRO A 108 -5.59 22.14 29.90
CA PRO A 108 -4.19 21.83 29.76
C PRO A 108 -3.40 22.54 30.85
N VAL A 109 -2.59 21.79 31.61
CA VAL A 109 -1.72 22.35 32.64
C VAL A 109 -0.69 23.24 31.94
N GLU A 110 -0.80 24.56 32.12
CA GLU A 110 0.25 25.48 31.74
C GLU A 110 1.47 25.17 32.62
N THR A 111 2.47 24.47 32.09
CA THR A 111 3.81 24.46 32.68
C THR A 111 4.38 25.86 32.54
N ILE A 112 4.16 26.68 33.57
CA ILE A 112 4.82 27.97 33.74
C ILE A 112 6.30 27.66 33.96
N VAL A 113 7.11 27.72 32.91
CA VAL A 113 8.57 27.75 33.06
C VAL A 113 8.89 29.09 33.70
N THR A 114 9.12 29.07 35.01
CA THR A 114 9.60 30.25 35.72
C THR A 114 11.08 30.39 35.38
N GLU A 115 11.43 31.28 34.45
CA GLU A 115 12.83 31.67 34.26
C GLU A 115 13.31 32.37 35.54
N ASP A 116 14.14 31.66 36.32
CA ASP A 116 14.77 32.18 37.53
C ASP A 116 15.85 33.21 37.15
N ASN A 117 15.46 34.47 37.00
CA ASN A 117 16.38 35.60 36.78
C ASN A 117 17.07 36.01 38.09
N ARG A 118 17.86 35.10 38.67
CA ARG A 118 18.76 35.37 39.82
C ARG A 118 20.23 35.41 39.41
N GLU A 119 20.54 36.16 38.37
CA GLU A 119 21.89 36.72 38.18
C GLU A 119 21.70 38.18 37.76
N THR A 120 21.75 39.13 38.68
CA THR A 120 22.92 40.02 38.77
C THR A 120 22.87 40.80 40.08
N ARG A 121 23.76 40.43 41.00
CA ARG A 121 24.20 41.25 42.14
C ARG A 121 24.89 42.51 41.60
N GLY A 122 24.44 43.68 42.05
CA GLY A 122 25.18 44.94 42.06
C GLY A 122 25.18 45.50 43.46
#